data_AF-A0A2J6PU68-F1
#
_entry.id   AF-A0A2J6PU68-F1
#
_cell.length_a   1.000
_cell.length_b   1.000
_cell.length_c   1.000
_cell.angle_alpha   90.00
_cell.angle_beta   90.00
_cell.angle_gamma   90.00
#
_symmetry.space_group_name_H-M   'P 1'
#
loop_
_entity.id
_entity.type
_entity.pdbx_description
1 polymer ?
#
loop_
_entity_poly.entity_id
_entity_poly.type
_entity_poly.pdbx_seq_one_letter_code
_entity_poly.pdbx_strand_id
1 'polypeptide(L)'
;MSEEAPACRSAPGERARAMAYVEEVQKRLLPDRNETYQQFLKLFSDYIGGKSLEQMKTEIRELFVDDPELVEGFEGFLPDRNLEQGVDKGVEGDTVL
;
A
#
# COMPACT_ATOMS: atom_id res chain seq x y z
N MET A 1 23.77 -27.91 8.21
CA MET A 1 22.54 -27.11 8.09
C MET A 1 22.96 -25.65 8.13
N SER A 2 23.42 -25.12 7.00
CA SER A 2 23.80 -23.71 6.85
C SER A 2 23.57 -23.32 5.38
N GLU A 3 23.27 -22.05 5.17
CA GLU A 3 22.84 -21.40 3.91
C GLU A 3 21.36 -21.56 3.55
N GLU A 4 20.50 -20.91 4.35
CA GLU A 4 19.36 -20.20 3.78
C GLU A 4 19.79 -18.77 3.41
N ALA A 5 19.39 -18.37 2.20
CA ALA A 5 19.86 -17.25 1.39
C ALA A 5 19.84 -15.86 2.08
N PRO A 6 20.58 -14.86 1.55
CA PRO A 6 20.37 -13.47 1.91
C PRO A 6 18.93 -13.09 1.57
N ALA A 7 18.10 -12.97 2.60
CA ALA A 7 16.80 -12.33 2.48
C ALA A 7 17.07 -10.94 1.90
N CYS A 8 16.80 -10.79 0.60
CA CYS A 8 16.73 -9.50 -0.06
C CYS A 8 15.93 -8.61 0.89
N ARG A 9 16.60 -7.56 1.39
CA ARG A 9 16.26 -6.76 2.56
C ARG A 9 14.99 -5.93 2.31
N SER A 10 13.87 -6.62 2.19
CA SER A 10 12.51 -6.09 2.11
C SER A 10 11.74 -6.83 3.19
N ALA A 11 11.30 -6.12 4.22
CA ALA A 11 10.67 -6.72 5.38
C ALA A 11 9.51 -7.63 4.92
N PRO A 12 9.29 -8.81 5.55
CA PRO A 12 8.21 -9.72 5.18
C PRO A 12 6.83 -9.05 5.18
N GLY A 13 6.65 -7.98 5.94
CA GLY A 13 5.42 -7.19 5.97
C GLY A 13 5.11 -6.43 4.67
N GLU A 14 6.09 -6.06 3.86
CA GLU A 14 5.88 -5.19 2.69
C GLU A 14 5.19 -5.92 1.54
N ARG A 15 5.59 -7.17 1.30
CA ARG A 15 4.97 -8.05 0.31
C ARG A 15 3.57 -8.48 0.76
N ALA A 16 3.41 -8.78 2.04
CA ALA A 16 2.11 -9.14 2.62
C ALA A 16 1.10 -7.99 2.51
N ARG A 17 1.54 -6.74 2.71
CA ARG A 17 0.72 -5.53 2.54
C ARG A 17 0.25 -5.34 1.10
N ALA A 18 1.17 -5.45 0.13
CA ALA A 18 0.81 -5.36 -1.28
C ALA A 18 -0.18 -6.47 -1.69
N MET A 19 0.00 -7.68 -1.17
CA MET A 19 -0.89 -8.82 -1.44
C MET A 19 -2.30 -8.58 -0.86
N ALA A 20 -2.39 -8.13 0.39
CA ALA A 20 -3.67 -7.77 1.01
C ALA A 20 -4.40 -6.64 0.26
N TYR A 21 -3.68 -5.64 -0.23
CA TYR A 21 -4.27 -4.57 -1.04
C TYR A 21 -4.89 -5.11 -2.33
N VAL A 22 -4.20 -6.00 -3.05
CA VAL A 22 -4.72 -6.62 -4.27
C VAL A 22 -6.00 -7.42 -3.99
N GLU A 23 -6.07 -8.13 -2.86
CA GLU A 23 -7.29 -8.86 -2.46
C GLU A 23 -8.48 -7.93 -2.17
N GLU A 24 -8.25 -6.77 -1.54
CA GLU A 24 -9.33 -5.79 -1.28
C GLU A 24 -9.84 -5.14 -2.57
N VAL A 25 -8.92 -4.77 -3.48
CA VAL A 25 -9.25 -4.26 -4.81
C VAL A 25 -10.06 -5.29 -5.60
N GLN A 26 -9.68 -6.58 -5.54
CA GLN A 26 -10.44 -7.67 -6.15
C GLN A 26 -11.87 -7.75 -5.60
N LYS A 27 -12.05 -7.77 -4.27
CA LYS A 27 -13.38 -7.93 -3.66
C LYS A 27 -14.34 -6.79 -4.00
N ARG A 28 -13.85 -5.54 -4.07
CA ARG A 28 -14.70 -4.39 -4.39
C ARG A 28 -15.00 -4.27 -5.88
N LEU A 29 -14.02 -4.56 -6.75
CA LEU A 29 -14.17 -4.34 -8.20
C LEU A 29 -14.66 -5.55 -8.98
N LEU A 30 -14.35 -6.79 -8.60
CA LEU A 30 -14.82 -7.99 -9.32
C LEU A 30 -16.36 -8.12 -9.42
N PRO A 31 -17.18 -7.77 -8.41
CA PRO A 31 -18.63 -7.98 -8.49
C PRO A 31 -19.36 -7.02 -9.44
N ASP A 32 -18.85 -5.80 -9.63
CA ASP A 32 -19.56 -4.73 -10.36
C ASP A 32 -18.71 -4.10 -11.49
N ARG A 33 -17.40 -3.97 -11.30
CA ARG A 33 -16.48 -3.19 -12.13
C ARG A 33 -15.26 -4.02 -12.60
N ASN A 34 -15.53 -5.17 -13.23
CA ASN A 34 -14.46 -6.07 -13.69
C ASN A 34 -13.49 -5.38 -14.68
N GLU A 35 -13.99 -4.49 -15.53
CA GLU A 35 -13.17 -3.70 -16.46
C GLU A 35 -12.17 -2.80 -15.74
N THR A 36 -12.59 -2.14 -14.65
CA THR A 36 -11.69 -1.32 -13.81
C THR A 36 -10.61 -2.19 -13.17
N TYR A 37 -10.94 -3.39 -12.70
CA TYR A 37 -9.95 -4.33 -12.18
C TYR A 37 -8.93 -4.77 -13.25
N GLN A 38 -9.36 -5.02 -14.49
CA GLN A 38 -8.46 -5.32 -15.61
C GLN A 38 -7.51 -4.15 -15.91
N GLN A 39 -8.01 -2.90 -15.88
CA GLN A 39 -7.17 -1.72 -16.04
C GLN A 39 -6.15 -1.58 -14.91
N PHE A 40 -6.55 -1.87 -13.66
CA PHE A 40 -5.65 -1.87 -12.52
C PHE A 40 -4.50 -2.88 -12.69
N LEU A 41 -4.81 -4.10 -13.13
CA LEU A 41 -3.78 -5.11 -13.42
C LEU A 41 -2.82 -4.67 -14.53
N LYS A 42 -3.31 -3.95 -15.54
CA LYS A 42 -2.48 -3.39 -16.60
C LYS A 42 -1.48 -2.37 -16.05
N LEU A 43 -1.91 -1.50 -15.14
CA LEU A 43 -1.04 -0.55 -14.45
C LEU A 43 0.01 -1.26 -13.58
N PHE A 44 -0.40 -2.31 -12.87
CA PHE A 44 0.48 -3.14 -12.05
C PHE A 44 1.56 -3.87 -12.89
N SER A 45 1.15 -4.42 -14.03
CA SER A 45 2.06 -5.08 -14.97
C SER A 45 3.12 -4.13 -15.53
N ASP A 46 2.72 -2.90 -15.86
CA ASP A 46 3.61 -1.87 -16.40
C ASP A 46 4.63 -1.39 -15.33
N TYR A 47 4.19 -1.27 -14.07
CA TYR A 47 5.08 -1.01 -12.94
C TYR A 47 6.12 -2.12 -12.75
N ILE A 48 5.72 -3.39 -12.83
CA ILE A 48 6.66 -4.53 -12.80
C ILE A 48 7.62 -4.48 -14.02
N GLY A 49 7.14 -3.97 -15.16
CA GLY A 49 7.94 -3.73 -16.36
C GLY A 49 8.97 -2.60 -16.23
N GLY A 50 8.96 -1.82 -15.15
CA GLY A 50 9.93 -0.77 -14.84
C GLY A 50 9.39 0.65 -14.91
N LYS A 51 8.06 0.86 -15.05
CA LYS A 51 7.47 2.20 -14.89
C LYS A 51 7.70 2.76 -13.49
N SER A 52 7.79 4.08 -13.39
CA SER A 52 7.93 4.79 -12.11
C SER A 52 6.65 4.71 -11.27
N LEU A 53 6.81 4.57 -9.96
CA LEU A 53 5.72 4.55 -8.98
C LEU A 53 4.82 5.80 -9.07
N GLU A 54 5.39 6.98 -9.33
CA GLU A 54 4.63 8.24 -9.46
C GLU A 54 3.64 8.22 -10.63
N GLN A 55 4.04 7.64 -11.77
CA GLN A 55 3.15 7.45 -12.93
C GLN A 55 2.01 6.50 -12.59
N MET A 56 2.35 5.34 -12.01
CA MET A 56 1.36 4.36 -11.57
C MET A 56 0.37 4.96 -10.57
N LYS A 57 0.85 5.76 -9.61
CA LYS A 57 0.03 6.43 -8.60
C LYS A 57 -0.96 7.43 -9.22
N THR A 58 -0.52 8.17 -10.25
CA THR A 58 -1.40 9.09 -10.99
C THR A 58 -2.50 8.32 -11.71
N GLU A 59 -2.15 7.26 -12.45
CA GLU A 59 -3.14 6.46 -13.16
C GLU A 59 -4.09 5.71 -12.22
N ILE A 60 -3.63 5.25 -11.04
CA ILE A 60 -4.48 4.66 -10.00
C ILE A 60 -5.49 5.68 -9.46
N ARG A 61 -5.07 6.93 -9.25
CA ARG A 61 -5.95 8.02 -8.79
C ARG A 61 -7.05 8.32 -9.80
N GLU A 62 -6.72 8.30 -11.09
CA GLU A 62 -7.71 8.49 -12.15
C GLU A 62 -8.63 7.27 -12.29
N LEU A 63 -8.08 6.07 -12.18
CA LEU A 63 -8.83 4.82 -12.29
C LEU A 63 -9.83 4.63 -11.13
N PHE A 64 -9.45 5.03 -9.92
CA PHE A 64 -10.27 4.96 -8.71
C PHE A 64 -10.77 6.33 -8.26
N VAL A 65 -11.03 7.24 -9.19
CA VAL A 65 -11.54 8.59 -8.87
C VAL A 65 -12.88 8.55 -8.10
N ASP A 66 -13.68 7.51 -8.33
CA ASP A 66 -14.97 7.27 -7.67
C ASP A 66 -14.81 6.52 -6.32
N ASP A 67 -13.63 5.95 -6.07
CA ASP A 67 -13.31 5.09 -4.92
C ASP A 67 -12.02 5.60 -4.21
N PRO A 68 -12.08 6.77 -3.52
CA PRO A 68 -10.91 7.36 -2.86
C PRO A 68 -10.32 6.46 -1.78
N GLU A 69 -11.12 5.60 -1.14
CA GLU A 69 -10.67 4.61 -0.17
C GLU A 69 -9.61 3.65 -0.75
N LEU A 70 -9.73 3.28 -2.03
CA LEU A 70 -8.76 2.39 -2.69
C LEU A 70 -7.45 3.14 -2.96
N VAL A 71 -7.53 4.40 -3.39
CA VAL A 71 -6.36 5.27 -3.59
C VAL A 71 -5.59 5.49 -2.28
N GLU A 72 -6.31 5.84 -1.21
CA GLU A 72 -5.72 6.04 0.12
C GLU A 72 -5.12 4.73 0.66
N GLY A 73 -5.80 3.61 0.43
CA GLY A 73 -5.26 2.27 0.70
C GLY A 73 -3.91 2.08 0.01
N PHE A 74 -3.82 2.31 -1.30
CA PHE A 74 -2.56 2.16 -2.05
C PHE A 74 -1.41 2.99 -1.45
N GLU A 75 -1.67 4.25 -1.08
CA GLU A 75 -0.67 5.14 -0.47
C GLU A 75 -0.27 4.67 0.94
N GLY A 76 -1.20 4.18 1.74
CA GLY A 76 -0.94 3.65 3.09
C GLY A 76 -0.32 2.25 3.12
N PHE A 77 -0.45 1.47 2.04
CA PHE A 77 0.19 0.14 1.89
C PHE A 77 1.61 0.21 1.33
N LEU A 78 2.07 1.38 0.85
CA LEU A 78 3.50 1.64 0.73
C LEU A 78 4.11 1.60 2.13
N PRO A 79 5.34 1.08 2.30
CA PRO A 79 6.05 1.18 3.58
C PRO A 79 6.23 2.66 3.90
N ASP A 80 5.29 3.18 4.68
CA ASP A 80 5.39 4.51 5.22
C ASP A 80 6.66 4.53 6.07
N ARG A 81 7.64 5.31 5.63
CA ARG A 81 8.87 5.60 6.38
C ARG A 81 8.58 6.35 7.69
N ASN A 82 7.32 6.52 8.08
CA ASN A 82 6.90 7.31 9.22
C ASN A 82 6.08 6.52 10.27
N LEU A 83 5.98 5.18 10.19
CA LEU A 83 5.59 4.37 11.36
C LEU A 83 6.74 4.13 12.35
N GLU A 84 7.47 5.19 12.68
CA GLU A 84 8.21 5.31 13.94
C GLU A 84 7.80 6.57 14.72
N GLN A 85 6.72 7.29 14.35
CA GLN A 85 6.34 8.50 15.07
C GLN A 85 4.82 8.63 15.32
N GLY A 86 4.32 7.89 16.30
CA GLY A 86 3.36 8.42 17.28
C GLY A 86 4.14 8.62 18.58
N VAL A 87 4.69 9.79 18.89
CA VAL A 87 3.96 10.95 19.45
C VAL A 87 3.06 10.50 20.61
N ASP A 88 3.68 10.21 21.75
CA ASP A 88 3.06 10.54 23.03
C ASP A 88 3.33 12.03 23.28
N LYS A 89 2.32 12.87 23.02
CA LYS A 89 2.30 14.23 23.51
C LYS A 89 1.01 14.44 24.29
N GLY A 90 1.15 14.58 25.61
CA GLY A 90 0.28 15.42 26.44
C GLY A 90 -0.53 14.71 27.52
N VAL A 91 -0.08 14.83 28.77
CA VAL A 91 -0.80 15.51 29.90
C VAL A 91 0.17 15.45 31.10
N GLU A 92 0.88 16.54 31.40
CA GLU A 92 0.49 17.60 32.35
C GLU A 92 0.56 17.13 33.81
N GLY A 93 1.32 17.91 34.59
CA GLY A 93 1.84 17.51 35.88
C GLY A 93 0.83 17.44 37.01
N ASP A 94 1.22 16.71 38.04
CA ASP A 94 0.73 16.95 39.39
C ASP A 94 1.94 16.94 40.31
N THR A 95 2.38 18.15 40.66
CA THR A 95 3.27 18.41 41.78
C THR A 95 2.47 18.20 43.05
N VAL A 96 2.81 17.19 43.86
CA VAL A 96 2.43 17.20 45.28
C VAL A 96 3.53 16.56 46.14
N LEU A 97 4.28 17.47 46.77
CA LEU A 97 4.98 17.44 48.07
C LEU A 97 5.93 16.26 48.38
#